data_AF-A0A2S5ZZ82-F1
#
_entry.id   AF-A0A2S5ZZ82-F1
#
_cell.length_a   1.000
_cell.length_b   1.000
_cell.length_c   1.000
_cell.angle_alpha   90.00
_cell.angle_beta   90.00
_cell.angle_gamma   90.00
#
_symmetry.space_group_name_H-M   'P 1'
#
loop_
_entity.id
_entity.type
_entity.pdbx_description
1 polymer ?
#
loop_
_entity_poly.entity_id
_entity_poly.type
_entity_poly.pdbx_seq_one_letter_code
_entity_poly.pdbx_strand_id
1 'polypeptide(L)'
;MTHVTDAAKACPNQRFVLVGYSQGANVVDDSIGISSVGAKIGGPIVATLPASVAPKIAAILLFGNPIRGIGHSVTGPYADRTHDTCTANDPVCDPHGTSWKVHRTSYTATADEAADFAAAHL
;
A
#
# COMPACT_ATOMS: atom_id res chain seq x y z
N MET A 1 -8.53 11.53 3.60
CA MET A 1 -9.32 10.31 3.26
C MET A 1 -10.74 10.63 2.79
N THR A 2 -10.96 11.77 2.12
CA THR A 2 -12.28 12.17 1.60
C THR A 2 -12.60 11.49 0.28
N HIS A 3 -11.63 11.43 -0.65
CA HIS A 3 -11.85 10.89 -2.00
C HIS A 3 -12.48 9.49 -2.04
N VAL A 4 -11.86 8.49 -1.39
CA VAL A 4 -12.38 7.10 -1.36
C VAL A 4 -13.74 7.04 -0.66
N THR A 5 -13.90 7.79 0.43
CA THR A 5 -15.17 7.85 1.19
C THR A 5 -16.30 8.44 0.34
N ASP A 6 -16.03 9.50 -0.42
CA ASP A 6 -17.01 10.17 -1.26
C ASP A 6 -17.37 9.31 -2.49
N ALA A 7 -16.39 8.66 -3.10
CA ALA A 7 -16.63 7.67 -4.15
C ALA A 7 -17.49 6.50 -3.64
N ALA A 8 -17.21 6.00 -2.43
CA ALA A 8 -17.96 4.89 -1.82
C ALA A 8 -19.42 5.27 -1.49
N LYS A 9 -19.69 6.56 -1.27
CA LYS A 9 -21.05 7.10 -1.09
C LYS A 9 -21.77 7.29 -2.43
N ALA A 10 -21.07 7.82 -3.43
CA ALA A 10 -21.62 8.03 -4.77
C ALA A 10 -21.97 6.71 -5.47
N CYS A 11 -21.15 5.68 -5.26
CA CYS A 11 -21.32 4.36 -5.85
C CYS A 11 -21.32 3.26 -4.75
N PRO A 12 -22.49 2.91 -4.19
CA PRO A 12 -22.57 1.97 -3.08
C PRO A 12 -22.00 0.58 -3.37
N ASN A 13 -22.07 0.13 -4.62
CA ASN A 13 -21.58 -1.20 -5.05
C ASN A 13 -20.15 -1.16 -5.61
N GLN A 14 -19.49 0.00 -5.64
CA GLN A 14 -18.13 0.11 -6.14
C GLN A 14 -17.14 -0.61 -5.23
N ARG A 15 -16.23 -1.37 -5.86
CA ARG A 15 -15.05 -1.96 -5.22
C ARG A 15 -13.83 -1.09 -5.50
N PHE A 16 -12.88 -1.09 -4.57
CA PHE A 16 -11.65 -0.30 -4.65
C PHE A 16 -10.43 -1.20 -4.71
N VAL A 17 -9.49 -0.85 -5.58
CA VAL A 17 -8.11 -1.30 -5.48
C VAL A 17 -7.29 -0.09 -5.06
N LEU A 18 -6.60 -0.19 -3.93
CA LEU A 18 -5.73 0.88 -3.44
C LEU A 18 -4.31 0.60 -3.89
N VAL A 19 -3.65 1.58 -4.52
CA VAL A 19 -2.28 1.42 -5.02
C VAL A 19 -1.40 2.52 -4.45
N GLY A 20 -0.25 2.14 -3.91
CA GLY A 20 0.70 3.07 -3.31
C GLY A 20 2.12 2.76 -3.73
N TYR A 21 2.86 3.78 -4.14
CA TYR A 21 4.29 3.68 -4.47
C TYR A 21 5.10 4.63 -3.58
N SER A 22 6.20 4.16 -3.01
CA SER A 22 7.08 4.95 -2.15
C SER A 22 6.31 5.61 -0.99
N GLN A 23 6.36 6.93 -0.85
CA GLN A 23 5.53 7.65 0.13
C GLN A 23 4.02 7.43 -0.07
N GLY A 24 3.56 7.14 -1.30
CA GLY A 24 2.18 6.77 -1.55
C GLY A 24 1.77 5.44 -0.90
N ALA A 25 2.71 4.51 -0.69
CA ALA A 25 2.45 3.29 0.07
C ALA A 25 2.14 3.61 1.54
N ASN A 26 2.87 4.54 2.15
CA ASN A 26 2.54 5.02 3.50
C ASN A 26 1.14 5.66 3.57
N VAL A 27 0.76 6.44 2.55
CA VAL A 27 -0.58 7.04 2.53
C VAL A 27 -1.66 5.96 2.52
N VAL A 28 -1.43 4.85 1.80
CA VAL A 28 -2.34 3.70 1.81
C VAL A 28 -2.32 3.00 3.16
N ASP A 29 -1.15 2.70 3.72
CA ASP A 29 -1.00 2.07 5.04
C ASP A 29 -1.69 2.89 6.14
N ASP A 30 -1.41 4.19 6.20
CA ASP A 30 -2.04 5.10 7.17
C ASP A 30 -3.56 5.11 6.96
N SER A 31 -4.04 5.07 5.71
CA SER A 31 -5.47 5.04 5.40
C SER A 31 -6.18 3.80 5.94
N ILE A 32 -5.48 2.67 6.05
CA ILE A 32 -6.02 1.41 6.55
C ILE A 32 -5.65 1.16 8.03
N GLY A 33 -5.01 2.12 8.69
CA GLY A 33 -4.69 2.07 10.11
C GLY A 33 -3.34 1.42 10.44
N ILE A 34 -2.45 1.27 9.45
CA ILE A 34 -1.09 0.75 9.62
C ILE A 34 -0.13 1.94 9.69
N SER A 35 0.62 2.03 10.79
CA SER A 35 1.51 3.16 11.04
C SER A 35 2.87 2.97 10.37
N SER A 36 3.37 4.04 9.75
CA SER A 36 4.73 4.12 9.20
C SER A 36 5.75 4.77 10.14
N VAL A 37 5.39 5.02 11.41
CA VAL A 37 6.31 5.58 12.42
C VAL A 37 7.54 4.69 12.58
N GLY A 38 8.72 5.30 12.49
CA GLY A 38 10.01 4.61 12.55
C GLY A 38 10.60 4.27 11.19
N ALA A 39 9.79 4.28 10.12
CA ALA A 39 10.28 4.10 8.76
C ALA A 39 11.08 5.34 8.30
N LYS A 40 11.96 5.12 7.31
CA LYS A 40 12.81 6.19 6.74
C LYS A 40 12.01 7.30 6.08
N ILE A 41 10.86 6.95 5.50
CA ILE A 41 9.86 7.84 4.93
C ILE A 41 8.55 7.44 5.56
N GLY A 42 7.84 8.37 6.20
CA GLY A 42 6.59 8.05 6.91
C GLY A 42 6.33 8.98 8.09
N GLY A 43 5.24 8.73 8.79
CA GLY A 43 4.79 9.53 9.91
C GLY A 43 3.68 8.85 10.71
N PRO A 44 3.15 9.53 11.73
CA PRO A 44 1.98 9.04 12.45
C PRO A 44 0.74 9.06 11.56
N ILE A 45 -0.17 8.12 11.81
CA ILE A 45 -1.47 8.08 11.15
C ILE A 45 -2.23 9.37 11.47
N VAL A 46 -2.57 10.13 10.43
CA VAL A 46 -3.35 11.37 10.55
C VAL A 46 -4.84 11.19 10.23
N ALA A 47 -5.19 10.18 9.43
CA ALA A 47 -6.56 9.85 9.07
C ALA A 47 -6.67 8.44 8.49
N THR A 48 -7.73 7.73 8.87
CA THR A 48 -8.07 6.40 8.34
C THR A 48 -9.35 6.46 7.51
N LEU A 49 -9.58 5.43 6.70
CA LEU A 49 -10.84 5.18 6.03
C LEU A 49 -11.89 4.73 7.06
N PRO A 50 -13.16 5.13 6.90
CA PRO A 50 -14.23 4.60 7.74
C PRO A 50 -14.31 3.08 7.63
N ALA A 51 -14.62 2.40 8.74
CA ALA A 51 -14.75 0.94 8.77
C ALA A 51 -15.78 0.40 7.76
N SER A 52 -16.77 1.21 7.38
CA SER A 52 -17.76 0.87 6.34
C SER A 52 -17.18 0.75 4.92
N VAL A 53 -16.01 1.34 4.67
CA VAL A 53 -15.30 1.24 3.39
C VAL A 53 -14.42 -0.02 3.35
N ALA A 54 -14.02 -0.56 4.52
CA ALA A 54 -13.13 -1.70 4.61
C ALA A 54 -13.59 -2.91 3.76
N PRO A 55 -14.88 -3.33 3.76
CA PRO A 55 -15.32 -4.45 2.93
C PRO A 55 -15.29 -4.17 1.42
N LYS A 56 -15.22 -2.90 1.02
CA LYS A 56 -15.21 -2.48 -0.40
C LYS A 56 -13.80 -2.48 -0.99
N ILE A 57 -12.76 -2.56 -0.17
CA ILE A 57 -11.37 -2.65 -0.65
C ILE A 57 -11.12 -4.10 -1.10
N ALA A 58 -11.05 -4.31 -2.40
CA ALA A 58 -10.80 -5.62 -2.98
C ALA A 58 -9.33 -6.04 -2.84
N ALA A 59 -8.41 -5.13 -3.16
CA ALA A 59 -6.97 -5.39 -3.09
C ALA A 59 -6.19 -4.12 -2.75
N ILE A 60 -5.01 -4.30 -2.17
CA ILE A 60 -4.03 -3.26 -1.85
C ILE A 60 -2.72 -3.65 -2.52
N LEU A 61 -2.16 -2.77 -3.35
CA LEU A 61 -0.92 -2.99 -4.09
C LEU A 61 0.11 -1.94 -3.64
N LEU A 62 1.20 -2.39 -3.01
CA LEU A 62 2.22 -1.51 -2.44
C LEU A 62 3.55 -1.78 -3.12
N PHE A 63 4.21 -0.71 -3.55
CA PHE A 63 5.48 -0.76 -4.28
C PHE A 63 6.50 0.11 -3.55
N GLY A 64 7.57 -0.50 -3.05
CA GLY A 64 8.60 0.22 -2.30
C GLY A 64 8.08 0.77 -0.99
N ASN A 65 7.32 -0.06 -0.27
CA ASN A 65 6.68 0.32 0.98
C ASN A 65 7.71 0.54 2.12
N PRO A 66 7.84 1.77 2.67
CA PRO A 66 8.81 2.07 3.71
C PRO A 66 8.69 1.24 5.00
N ILE A 67 7.49 0.77 5.37
CA ILE A 67 7.31 0.01 6.61
C ILE A 67 8.03 -1.35 6.59
N ARG A 68 8.29 -1.90 5.39
CA ARG A 68 9.09 -3.12 5.25
C ARG A 68 10.52 -2.93 5.75
N GLY A 69 11.07 -1.74 5.58
CA GLY A 69 12.42 -1.39 6.02
C GLY A 69 12.60 -1.47 7.55
N ILE A 70 11.50 -1.46 8.30
CA ILE A 70 11.48 -1.64 9.76
C ILE A 70 10.89 -2.99 10.20
N GLY A 71 10.74 -3.93 9.27
CA GLY A 71 10.20 -5.27 9.55
C GLY A 71 8.70 -5.30 9.79
N HIS A 72 7.97 -4.25 9.41
CA HIS A 72 6.51 -4.19 9.50
C HIS A 72 5.86 -4.62 8.18
N SER A 73 4.58 -4.95 8.27
CA SER A 73 3.73 -5.31 7.13
C SER A 73 2.29 -4.91 7.40
N VAL A 74 1.44 -4.91 6.37
CA VAL A 74 -0.01 -4.75 6.55
C VAL A 74 -0.56 -5.96 7.31
N THR A 75 -1.34 -5.70 8.36
CA THR A 75 -1.90 -6.73 9.25
C THR A 75 -3.42 -6.65 9.34
N GLY A 76 -4.02 -7.58 10.08
CA GLY A 76 -5.44 -7.60 10.35
C GLY A 76 -6.28 -7.92 9.10
N PRO A 77 -7.43 -7.27 8.91
CA PRO A 77 -8.40 -7.64 7.88
C PRO A 77 -7.95 -7.32 6.44
N TYR A 78 -6.76 -6.73 6.25
CA TYR A 78 -6.21 -6.38 4.94
C TYR A 78 -5.04 -7.28 4.53
N ALA A 79 -4.54 -8.12 5.44
CA ALA A 79 -3.33 -8.91 5.22
C ALA A 79 -3.47 -9.89 4.03
N ASP A 80 -4.64 -10.51 3.89
CA ASP A 80 -4.96 -11.49 2.84
C ASP A 80 -5.13 -10.86 1.45
N ARG A 81 -5.45 -9.56 1.40
CA ARG A 81 -5.70 -8.79 0.18
C ARG A 81 -4.63 -7.75 -0.11
N THR A 82 -3.44 -7.89 0.47
CA THR A 82 -2.31 -6.98 0.25
C THR A 82 -1.19 -7.67 -0.51
N HIS A 83 -0.83 -7.09 -1.64
CA HIS A 83 0.37 -7.44 -2.38
C HIS A 83 1.41 -6.33 -2.18
N ASP A 84 2.40 -6.60 -1.35
CA ASP A 84 3.43 -5.64 -0.95
C ASP A 84 4.81 -6.05 -1.48
N THR A 85 5.25 -5.34 -2.50
CA THR A 85 6.48 -5.63 -3.24
C THR A 85 7.58 -4.63 -2.92
N CYS A 86 8.78 -5.18 -2.70
CA CYS A 86 10.02 -4.43 -2.54
C CYS A 86 11.07 -4.97 -3.53
N THR A 87 11.59 -4.10 -4.40
CA THR A 87 12.69 -4.51 -5.29
C THR A 87 13.97 -4.70 -4.48
N ALA A 88 14.76 -5.73 -4.80
CA ALA A 88 16.07 -5.94 -4.19
C ALA A 88 16.96 -4.68 -4.28
N ASN A 89 17.66 -4.35 -3.18
CA ASN A 89 18.55 -3.20 -3.05
C ASN A 89 17.86 -1.82 -3.07
N ASP A 90 16.54 -1.77 -2.88
CA ASP A 90 15.79 -0.53 -2.72
C ASP A 90 15.93 0.06 -1.31
N PRO A 91 16.60 1.21 -1.13
CA PRO A 91 16.90 1.80 0.19
C PRO A 91 15.68 2.33 0.95
N VAL A 92 14.47 2.24 0.39
CA VAL A 92 13.22 2.65 1.03
C VAL A 92 12.60 1.51 1.84
N CYS A 93 12.52 0.32 1.26
CA CYS A 93 11.81 -0.82 1.81
C CYS A 93 12.74 -1.98 2.22
N ASP A 94 14.00 -1.96 1.77
CA ASP A 94 15.05 -2.87 2.19
C ASP A 94 15.97 -2.14 3.19
N PRO A 95 16.12 -2.62 4.44
CA PRO A 95 17.00 -2.00 5.43
C PRO A 95 18.48 -1.99 5.01
N HIS A 96 18.88 -2.86 4.08
CA HIS A 96 20.23 -2.94 3.53
C HIS A 96 20.32 -2.36 2.10
N GLY A 97 19.23 -1.83 1.57
CA GLY A 97 19.18 -1.25 0.23
C GLY A 97 20.03 0.02 0.12
N THR A 98 20.63 0.23 -1.05
CA THR A 98 21.53 1.36 -1.32
C THR A 98 21.25 2.07 -2.64
N SER A 99 20.44 1.48 -3.52
CA SER A 99 20.25 1.98 -4.88
C SER A 99 18.92 2.71 -5.05
N TRP A 100 18.95 4.04 -4.99
CA TRP A 100 17.79 4.86 -5.35
C TRP A 100 17.38 4.72 -6.83
N LYS A 101 18.27 4.18 -7.67
CA LYS A 101 17.96 3.89 -9.07
C LYS A 101 16.91 2.78 -9.15
N VAL A 102 17.08 1.67 -8.42
CA VAL A 102 16.13 0.55 -8.50
C VAL A 102 14.76 0.93 -7.94
N HIS A 103 14.72 1.78 -6.91
CA HIS A 103 13.47 2.34 -6.37
C HIS A 103 12.61 2.97 -7.48
N ARG A 104 13.23 3.63 -8.46
CA ARG A 104 12.53 4.39 -9.52
C ARG A 104 12.26 3.61 -10.79
N THR A 105 13.06 2.58 -11.07
CA THR A 105 13.07 1.97 -12.42
C THR A 105 12.60 0.52 -12.45
N SER A 106 12.47 -0.13 -11.30
CA SER A 106 12.37 -1.60 -11.26
C SER A 106 10.99 -2.15 -10.89
N TYR A 107 10.10 -1.34 -10.32
CA TYR A 107 8.75 -1.81 -9.93
C TYR A 107 7.83 -2.14 -11.11
N THR A 108 8.17 -1.70 -12.32
CA THR A 108 7.44 -2.12 -13.52
C THR A 108 7.56 -3.63 -13.78
N ALA A 109 8.62 -4.28 -13.28
CA ALA A 109 8.82 -5.71 -13.44
C ALA A 109 7.79 -6.56 -12.67
N THR A 110 7.12 -6.00 -11.67
CA THR A 110 6.11 -6.69 -10.85
C THR A 110 4.71 -6.13 -11.05
N ALA A 111 4.53 -5.26 -12.05
CA ALA A 111 3.23 -4.63 -12.31
C ALA A 111 2.17 -5.66 -12.77
N ASP A 112 2.57 -6.61 -13.63
CA ASP A 112 1.66 -7.66 -14.11
C ASP A 112 1.24 -8.60 -12.97
N GLU A 113 2.18 -9.02 -12.13
CA GLU A 113 1.89 -9.84 -10.94
C GLU A 113 0.91 -9.14 -9.98
N ALA A 114 1.12 -7.85 -9.73
CA ALA A 114 0.24 -7.06 -8.88
C ALA A 114 -1.16 -6.86 -9.50
N ALA A 115 -1.23 -6.72 -10.83
CA ALA A 115 -2.49 -6.64 -11.55
C ALA A 115 -3.26 -7.96 -11.50
N ASP A 116 -2.59 -9.09 -11.69
CA ASP A 116 -3.16 -10.42 -11.58
C ASP A 116 -3.67 -10.69 -10.16
N PHE A 117 -2.90 -10.28 -9.14
CA PHE A 117 -3.33 -10.34 -7.74
C PHE A 117 -4.63 -9.55 -7.52
N ALA A 118 -4.70 -8.31 -8.01
CA ALA A 118 -5.91 -7.50 -7.89
C ALA A 118 -7.09 -8.15 -8.61
N ALA A 119 -6.89 -8.65 -9.83
CA ALA A 119 -7.94 -9.31 -10.62
C ALA A 119 -8.52 -10.54 -9.90
N ALA A 120 -7.67 -11.33 -9.24
CA ALA A 120 -8.10 -12.49 -8.45
C ALA A 120 -8.95 -12.13 -7.21
N HIS A 121 -8.92 -10.87 -6.78
CA HIS A 121 -9.65 -10.38 -5.61
C HIS A 121 -10.89 -9.55 -5.99
N LEU A 122 -11.21 -9.34 -7.27
CA LEU A 122 -12.37 -8.56 -7.74
C LEU A 122 -13.68 -9.35 -7.84
#